data_AF-A0A1F6RQP7-F1
#
_entry.id   AF-A0A1F6RQP7-F1
#
_cell.length_a   1.000
_cell.length_b   1.000
_cell.length_c   1.000
_cell.angle_alpha   90.00
_cell.angle_beta   90.00
_cell.angle_gamma   90.00
#
_symmetry.space_group_name_H-M   'P 1'
#
loop_
_entity.id
_entity.type
_entity.pdbx_description
1 polymer ?
#
loop_
_entity_poly.entity_id
_entity_poly.type
_entity_poly.pdbx_seq_one_letter_code
_entity_poly.pdbx_strand_id
1 'polypeptide(L)'
;MPIVTDKIKKILEEKDISQYQLAKLIDYNRGALGHMINGESSFSEQVMEKIAPILEVSKEEIQGWILADKYSKEIIELAIKAKKELLFQDNTHCHSERSEESQRSFENAQDVTHCHCEPPQEAWQSNNSSNKNNDIESKKRSFAQDDKRLILTTKIDLLLQEKGISRTALSKQINYSQGKLNEMIIGKEPMSPLVISKIAPVLDVSQDDIKSWILADKYSLSTLENAFNSFN
;
A
#
# COMPACT_ATOMS: atom_id res chain seq x y z
N MET A 1 5.59 -30.56 4.01
CA MET A 1 6.91 -30.10 3.50
C MET A 1 6.71 -28.69 3.00
N PRO A 2 7.61 -27.73 3.31
CA PRO A 2 7.45 -26.36 2.83
C PRO A 2 7.46 -26.33 1.30
N ILE A 3 6.57 -25.53 0.71
CA ILE A 3 6.43 -25.27 -0.72
C ILE A 3 7.76 -24.80 -1.30
N VAL A 4 8.45 -23.87 -0.61
CA VAL A 4 9.77 -23.39 -1.08
C VAL A 4 10.79 -24.53 -1.17
N THR A 5 10.77 -25.46 -0.21
CA THR A 5 11.67 -26.62 -0.21
C THR A 5 11.37 -27.54 -1.38
N ASP A 6 10.09 -27.84 -1.61
CA ASP A 6 9.65 -28.73 -2.68
C ASP A 6 10.00 -28.19 -4.06
N LYS A 7 9.66 -26.91 -4.32
CA LYS A 7 9.96 -26.24 -5.60
C LYS A 7 11.47 -26.20 -5.87
N ILE A 8 12.28 -25.79 -4.89
CA ILE A 8 13.73 -25.73 -5.06
C ILE A 8 14.33 -27.13 -5.29
N LYS A 9 13.90 -28.14 -4.53
CA LYS A 9 14.42 -29.51 -4.71
C LYS A 9 14.08 -30.07 -6.09
N LYS A 10 12.83 -29.88 -6.54
CA LYS A 10 12.41 -30.32 -7.87
C LYS A 10 13.28 -29.71 -8.98
N ILE A 11 13.52 -28.39 -8.93
CA ILE A 11 14.37 -27.71 -9.92
C ILE A 11 15.81 -28.22 -9.86
N LEU A 12 16.34 -28.43 -8.66
CA LEU A 12 17.68 -28.98 -8.45
C LEU A 12 17.82 -30.40 -9.01
N GLU A 13 16.81 -31.25 -8.83
CA GLU A 13 16.74 -32.59 -9.41
C GLU A 13 16.67 -32.54 -10.94
N GLU A 14 15.83 -31.68 -11.51
CA GLU A 14 15.70 -31.48 -12.97
C GLU A 14 17.01 -30.99 -13.61
N LYS A 15 17.78 -30.16 -12.89
CA LYS A 15 19.07 -29.62 -13.36
C LYS A 15 20.27 -30.53 -13.06
N ASP A 16 20.06 -31.66 -12.37
CA ASP A 16 21.14 -32.53 -11.86
C ASP A 16 22.18 -31.77 -11.00
N ILE A 17 21.68 -30.86 -10.16
CA ILE A 17 22.50 -30.04 -9.25
C ILE A 17 22.14 -30.38 -7.81
N SER A 18 23.12 -30.82 -7.03
CA SER A 18 22.95 -30.98 -5.58
C SER A 18 22.89 -29.62 -4.87
N GLN A 19 22.22 -29.57 -3.71
CA GLN A 19 22.25 -28.38 -2.83
C GLN A 19 23.69 -27.94 -2.46
N TYR A 20 24.63 -28.89 -2.40
CA TYR A 20 26.05 -28.59 -2.17
C TYR A 20 26.66 -27.83 -3.35
N GLN A 21 26.40 -28.27 -4.58
CA GLN A 21 26.83 -27.56 -5.78
C GLN A 21 26.18 -26.18 -5.86
N LEU A 22 24.88 -26.06 -5.57
CA LEU A 22 24.20 -24.76 -5.51
C LEU A 22 24.90 -23.81 -4.54
N ALA A 23 25.15 -24.25 -3.30
CA ALA A 23 25.86 -23.44 -2.29
C ALA A 23 27.24 -22.98 -2.76
N LYS A 24 27.97 -23.86 -3.47
CA LYS A 24 29.28 -23.53 -4.03
C LYS A 24 29.17 -22.51 -5.18
N LEU A 25 28.17 -22.63 -6.04
CA LEU A 25 27.95 -21.72 -7.18
C LEU A 25 27.67 -20.28 -6.72
N ILE A 26 26.96 -20.11 -5.60
CA ILE A 26 26.63 -18.79 -5.06
C ILE A 26 27.66 -18.27 -4.04
N ASP A 27 28.74 -19.02 -3.81
CA ASP A 27 29.75 -18.78 -2.76
C ASP A 27 29.09 -18.51 -1.39
N TYR A 28 28.35 -19.50 -0.89
CA TYR A 28 27.59 -19.38 0.35
C TYR A 28 27.76 -20.62 1.25
N ASN A 29 27.59 -20.41 2.55
CA ASN A 29 27.68 -21.51 3.51
C ASN A 29 26.56 -22.54 3.25
N ARG A 30 26.96 -23.80 2.99
CA ARG A 30 26.04 -24.91 2.71
C ARG A 30 24.99 -25.10 3.80
N GLY A 31 25.40 -25.06 5.08
CA GLY A 31 24.50 -25.25 6.21
C GLY A 31 23.46 -24.14 6.26
N ALA A 32 23.90 -22.88 6.18
CA ALA A 32 23.01 -21.73 6.15
C ALA A 32 22.02 -21.78 4.98
N LEU A 33 22.47 -22.11 3.77
CA LEU A 33 21.59 -22.27 2.62
C LEU A 33 20.59 -23.42 2.81
N GLY A 34 21.03 -24.54 3.36
CA GLY A 34 20.16 -25.67 3.70
C GLY A 34 19.05 -25.28 4.67
N HIS A 35 19.39 -24.55 5.73
CA HIS A 35 18.42 -24.01 6.68
C HIS A 35 17.43 -23.05 6.00
N MET A 36 17.85 -22.24 5.02
CA MET A 36 16.92 -21.39 4.25
C MET A 36 15.98 -22.21 3.38
N ILE A 37 16.51 -23.16 2.61
CA ILE A 37 15.73 -24.03 1.70
C ILE A 37 14.72 -24.86 2.49
N ASN A 38 15.05 -25.32 3.68
CA ASN A 38 14.14 -26.08 4.55
C ASN A 38 13.12 -25.20 5.30
N GLY A 39 13.14 -23.88 5.12
CA GLY A 39 12.23 -22.94 5.80
C GLY A 39 12.60 -22.69 7.28
N GLU A 40 13.76 -23.15 7.73
CA GLU A 40 14.25 -22.96 9.11
C GLU A 40 14.86 -21.56 9.32
N SER A 41 15.24 -20.88 8.23
CA SER A 41 15.72 -19.49 8.26
C SER A 41 15.19 -18.70 7.06
N SER A 42 15.16 -17.37 7.19
CA SER A 42 14.69 -16.51 6.11
C SER A 42 15.77 -16.31 5.05
N PHE A 43 15.35 -16.31 3.78
CA PHE A 43 16.23 -15.91 2.68
C PHE A 43 16.57 -14.43 2.79
N SER A 44 17.86 -14.12 2.73
CA SER A 44 18.30 -12.75 2.51
C SER A 44 18.10 -12.34 1.05
N GLU A 45 17.97 -11.05 0.80
CA GLU A 45 17.82 -10.50 -0.54
C GLU A 45 18.98 -10.90 -1.46
N GLN A 46 20.21 -10.80 -0.96
CA GLN A 46 21.43 -11.19 -1.68
C GLN A 46 21.44 -12.68 -2.04
N VAL A 47 20.93 -13.55 -1.15
CA VAL A 47 20.85 -14.99 -1.47
C VAL A 47 19.81 -15.23 -2.55
N MET A 48 18.64 -14.60 -2.48
CA MET A 48 17.61 -14.73 -3.53
C MET A 48 18.13 -14.29 -4.90
N GLU A 49 18.85 -13.17 -4.97
CA GLU A 49 19.43 -12.65 -6.21
C GLU A 49 20.49 -13.57 -6.81
N LYS A 50 21.25 -14.28 -5.98
CA LYS A 50 22.26 -15.24 -6.44
C LYS A 50 21.66 -16.58 -6.87
N ILE A 51 20.65 -17.09 -6.17
CA ILE A 51 20.04 -18.39 -6.51
C ILE A 51 19.07 -18.29 -7.69
N ALA A 52 18.34 -17.18 -7.83
CA ALA A 52 17.35 -16.96 -8.89
C ALA A 52 17.87 -17.33 -10.29
N PRO A 53 19.02 -16.81 -10.77
CA PRO A 53 19.52 -17.14 -12.10
C PRO A 53 19.93 -18.61 -12.26
N ILE A 54 20.41 -19.26 -11.19
CA ILE A 54 20.80 -20.69 -11.24
C ILE A 54 19.56 -21.58 -11.33
N LEU A 55 18.50 -21.18 -10.62
CA LEU A 55 17.21 -21.85 -10.64
C LEU A 55 16.37 -21.48 -11.87
N GLU A 56 16.81 -20.51 -12.69
CA GLU A 56 16.07 -19.98 -13.85
C GLU A 56 14.67 -19.48 -13.50
N VAL A 57 14.52 -18.90 -12.31
CA VAL A 57 13.28 -18.28 -11.84
C VAL A 57 13.51 -16.84 -11.45
N SER A 58 12.43 -16.07 -11.33
CA SER A 58 12.50 -14.71 -10.83
C SER A 58 12.66 -14.67 -9.30
N LYS A 59 13.18 -13.56 -8.77
CA LYS A 59 13.24 -13.30 -7.33
C LYS A 59 11.82 -13.25 -6.74
N GLU A 60 10.88 -12.69 -7.47
CA GLU A 60 9.46 -12.57 -7.13
C GLU A 60 8.81 -13.95 -7.00
N GLU A 61 9.24 -14.93 -7.78
CA GLU A 61 8.76 -16.31 -7.71
C GLU A 61 9.23 -17.01 -6.44
N ILE A 62 10.52 -16.89 -6.10
CA ILE A 62 11.06 -17.40 -4.84
C ILE A 62 10.37 -16.75 -3.64
N GLN A 63 10.19 -15.42 -3.68
CA GLN A 63 9.42 -14.70 -2.65
C GLN A 63 7.98 -15.21 -2.58
N GLY A 64 7.35 -15.51 -3.71
CA GLY A 64 6.03 -16.10 -3.79
C GLY A 64 5.95 -17.45 -3.06
N TRP A 65 6.92 -18.35 -3.28
CA TRP A 65 6.99 -19.63 -2.58
C TRP A 65 7.11 -19.45 -1.07
N ILE A 66 7.97 -18.52 -0.63
CA ILE A 66 8.15 -18.20 0.80
C ILE A 66 6.85 -17.64 1.42
N LEU A 67 6.06 -16.89 0.65
CA LEU A 67 4.76 -16.39 1.11
C LEU A 67 3.74 -17.51 1.24
N ALA A 68 3.69 -18.42 0.27
CA ALA A 68 2.78 -19.57 0.28
C ALA A 68 3.02 -20.50 1.49
N ASP A 69 4.26 -20.54 2.01
CA ASP A 69 4.58 -21.26 3.26
C ASP A 69 4.10 -20.56 4.54
N LYS A 70 3.89 -19.23 4.48
CA LYS A 70 3.58 -18.40 5.66
C LYS A 70 2.11 -18.03 5.78
N TYR A 71 1.41 -17.97 4.66
CA TYR A 71 0.03 -17.51 4.59
C TYR A 71 -0.83 -18.52 3.87
N SER A 72 -2.09 -18.63 4.29
CA SER A 72 -3.04 -19.50 3.61
C SER A 72 -3.37 -18.98 2.21
N LYS A 73 -3.90 -19.87 1.37
CA LYS A 73 -4.32 -19.54 0.00
C LYS A 73 -5.34 -18.39 0.00
N GLU A 74 -6.27 -18.40 0.95
CA GLU A 74 -7.33 -17.40 1.09
C GLU A 74 -6.77 -16.00 1.37
N ILE A 75 -5.78 -15.88 2.28
CA ILE A 75 -5.16 -14.59 2.60
C ILE A 75 -4.43 -14.01 1.38
N ILE A 76 -3.74 -14.86 0.62
CA ILE A 76 -3.02 -14.44 -0.59
C ILE A 76 -4.01 -14.01 -1.68
N GLU A 77 -5.11 -14.75 -1.85
CA GLU A 77 -6.17 -14.40 -2.80
C GLU A 77 -6.81 -13.04 -2.46
N LEU A 78 -7.13 -12.80 -1.19
CA LEU A 78 -7.63 -11.50 -0.72
C LEU A 78 -6.63 -10.37 -0.99
N ALA A 79 -5.33 -10.63 -0.81
CA ALA A 79 -4.29 -9.63 -1.06
C ALA A 79 -4.18 -9.29 -2.56
N ILE A 80 -4.25 -10.29 -3.45
CA ILE A 80 -4.30 -10.09 -4.90
C ILE A 80 -5.52 -9.25 -5.27
N LYS A 81 -6.70 -9.61 -4.75
CA LYS A 81 -7.95 -8.89 -5.02
C LYS A 81 -7.84 -7.43 -4.60
N ALA A 82 -7.41 -7.16 -3.36
CA ALA A 82 -7.25 -5.80 -2.85
C ALA A 82 -6.25 -4.98 -3.69
N LYS A 83 -5.17 -5.61 -4.16
CA LYS A 83 -4.16 -4.95 -5.00
C LYS A 83 -4.68 -4.62 -6.40
N LYS A 84 -5.44 -5.54 -7.01
CA LYS A 84 -6.09 -5.31 -8.31
C LYS A 84 -7.13 -4.19 -8.22
N GLU A 85 -7.98 -4.19 -7.18
CA GLU A 85 -8.99 -3.14 -6.97
C GLU A 85 -8.38 -1.73 -6.93
N LEU A 86 -7.24 -1.54 -6.25
CA LEU A 86 -6.57 -0.24 -6.18
C LEU A 86 -6.06 0.22 -7.56
N LEU A 87 -5.45 -0.70 -8.35
CA LEU A 87 -4.97 -0.40 -9.69
C LEU A 87 -6.10 0.04 -10.64
N PHE A 88 -7.31 -0.48 -10.46
CA PHE A 88 -8.47 -0.07 -11.26
C PHE A 88 -9.06 1.29 -10.80
N GLN A 89 -8.93 1.65 -9.53
CA GLN A 89 -9.35 2.96 -9.02
C GLN A 89 -8.45 4.09 -9.52
N ASP A 90 -7.14 3.85 -9.62
CA ASP A 90 -6.20 4.85 -10.14
C ASP A 90 -6.40 5.07 -11.66
N ASN A 91 -6.90 4.08 -12.39
CA ASN A 91 -7.22 4.18 -13.82
C ASN A 91 -8.61 4.77 -14.14
N THR A 92 -9.46 5.01 -13.13
CA THR A 92 -10.80 5.60 -13.34
C THR A 92 -10.86 7.10 -13.01
N HIS A 93 -9.74 7.72 -12.63
CA HIS A 93 -9.67 9.16 -12.41
C HIS A 93 -9.20 9.92 -13.66
N CYS A 94 -10.02 9.93 -14.71
CA CYS A 94 -10.05 11.01 -15.70
C CYS A 94 -11.25 10.82 -16.64
N HIS A 95 -12.29 11.61 -16.39
CA HIS A 95 -13.22 12.28 -17.31
C HIS A 95 -14.47 12.64 -16.49
N SER A 96 -14.32 13.64 -15.60
CA SER A 96 -15.47 14.47 -15.28
C SER A 96 -15.78 15.22 -16.57
N GLU A 97 -16.59 14.61 -17.44
CA GLU A 97 -17.36 15.36 -18.41
C GLU A 97 -18.25 16.29 -17.57
N ARG A 98 -17.77 17.52 -17.42
CA ARG A 98 -18.57 18.67 -17.06
C ARG A 98 -19.74 18.64 -18.05
N SER A 99 -20.92 18.26 -17.57
CA SER A 99 -22.15 18.28 -18.35
C SER A 99 -22.31 19.69 -18.91
N GLU A 100 -22.07 19.83 -20.22
CA GLU A 100 -22.48 20.97 -21.02
C GLU A 100 -24.00 20.94 -21.16
N GLU A 101 -24.71 21.15 -20.06
CA GLU A 101 -26.16 21.32 -20.06
C GLU A 101 -26.49 22.69 -19.47
N SER A 102 -25.96 23.73 -20.12
CA SER A 102 -26.47 25.10 -19.97
C SER A 102 -26.13 25.96 -21.19
N GLN A 103 -26.50 25.48 -22.38
CA GLN A 103 -26.84 26.36 -23.50
C GLN A 103 -28.34 26.20 -23.78
N ARG A 104 -29.16 26.69 -22.84
CA ARG A 104 -30.55 27.01 -23.15
C ARG A 104 -30.59 28.41 -23.73
N SER A 105 -30.87 28.46 -25.01
CA SER A 105 -31.33 29.60 -25.77
C SER A 105 -32.43 30.35 -25.00
N PHE A 106 -32.21 31.63 -24.75
CA PHE A 106 -33.28 32.59 -24.48
C PHE A 106 -32.96 33.88 -25.26
N GLU A 107 -33.39 33.90 -26.51
CA GLU A 107 -33.86 35.14 -27.12
C GLU A 107 -35.33 35.28 -26.72
N ASN A 108 -35.65 36.28 -25.89
CA ASN A 108 -36.74 37.18 -26.19
C ASN A 108 -36.71 38.43 -25.31
N ALA A 109 -37.04 39.53 -25.98
CA ALA A 109 -36.87 40.90 -25.61
C ALA A 109 -37.80 41.41 -24.47
N GLN A 110 -37.39 42.58 -23.97
CA GLN A 110 -38.21 43.68 -23.46
C GLN A 110 -38.62 43.72 -21.96
N ASP A 111 -37.94 44.65 -21.28
CA ASP A 111 -38.53 45.85 -20.63
C ASP A 111 -38.51 45.94 -19.08
N VAL A 112 -38.14 47.14 -18.62
CA VAL A 112 -38.40 47.77 -17.30
C VAL A 112 -37.57 47.39 -16.04
N THR A 113 -36.47 48.15 -15.87
CA THR A 113 -35.94 48.85 -14.66
C THR A 113 -35.59 48.15 -13.32
N HIS A 114 -34.42 48.59 -12.81
CA HIS A 114 -33.92 48.66 -11.40
C HIS A 114 -33.41 47.35 -10.77
N CYS A 115 -32.18 47.21 -10.26
CA CYS A 115 -31.33 48.15 -9.51
C CYS A 115 -29.81 47.95 -9.77
N HIS A 116 -29.05 49.03 -9.53
CA HIS A 116 -27.59 49.14 -9.44
C HIS A 116 -26.98 48.26 -8.33
N CYS A 117 -25.75 47.77 -8.56
CA CYS A 117 -24.55 48.22 -7.84
C CYS A 117 -23.27 47.70 -8.54
N GLU A 118 -22.40 48.63 -8.93
CA GLU A 118 -21.04 48.40 -9.44
C GLU A 118 -20.07 47.96 -8.32
N PRO A 119 -18.95 47.29 -8.66
CA PRO A 119 -17.89 46.96 -7.71
C PRO A 119 -16.93 48.16 -7.51
N PRO A 120 -16.49 48.49 -6.28
CA PRO A 120 -15.53 49.57 -6.12
C PRO A 120 -14.10 49.11 -6.42
N GLN A 121 -13.46 49.80 -7.36
CA GLN A 121 -12.02 49.82 -7.57
C GLN A 121 -11.36 50.97 -6.77
N GLU A 122 -10.25 50.60 -6.14
CA GLU A 122 -9.01 51.37 -5.91
C GLU A 122 -8.82 52.36 -4.73
N ALA A 123 -7.54 52.31 -4.33
CA ALA A 123 -6.68 53.32 -3.72
C ALA A 123 -6.75 53.52 -2.21
N TRP A 124 -5.66 53.16 -1.51
CA TRP A 124 -4.82 54.09 -0.73
C TRP A 124 -3.38 53.53 -0.63
N GLN A 125 -2.39 54.30 -1.08
CA GLN A 125 -0.95 54.08 -0.86
C GLN A 125 -0.37 55.08 0.17
N SER A 126 0.70 54.63 0.87
CA SER A 126 1.82 55.40 1.50
C SER A 126 1.56 56.20 2.80
N ASN A 127 2.42 56.28 3.83
CA ASN A 127 3.84 55.94 4.01
C ASN A 127 4.28 55.85 5.51
N ASN A 128 5.31 55.01 5.77
CA ASN A 128 6.41 55.03 6.78
C ASN A 128 6.18 55.16 8.31
N SER A 129 6.68 54.17 9.08
CA SER A 129 8.00 54.23 9.77
C SER A 129 8.21 53.10 10.81
N SER A 130 9.44 52.55 10.81
CA SER A 130 10.22 51.93 11.92
C SER A 130 9.86 50.55 12.51
N ASN A 131 10.62 49.55 12.02
CA ASN A 131 11.54 48.67 12.78
C ASN A 131 10.98 47.74 13.90
N LYS A 132 10.90 46.43 13.61
CA LYS A 132 11.63 45.35 14.33
C LYS A 132 11.31 43.96 13.75
N ASN A 133 12.38 43.21 13.53
CA ASN A 133 12.43 41.79 13.20
C ASN A 133 11.45 40.95 14.03
N ASN A 134 10.86 39.92 13.40
CA ASN A 134 11.18 38.53 13.73
C ASN A 134 10.53 37.56 12.73
N ASP A 135 11.36 36.61 12.35
CA ASP A 135 11.08 35.39 11.61
C ASP A 135 9.71 34.77 11.91
N ILE A 136 8.85 34.68 10.89
CA ILE A 136 8.08 33.46 10.65
C ILE A 136 8.09 33.25 9.14
N GLU A 137 9.16 32.62 8.67
CA GLU A 137 9.21 31.93 7.40
C GLU A 137 8.08 30.89 7.40
N SER A 138 6.92 31.28 6.85
CA SER A 138 5.81 30.40 6.51
C SER A 138 6.32 29.46 5.42
N LYS A 139 7.01 28.41 5.88
CA LYS A 139 7.50 27.29 5.09
C LYS A 139 6.27 26.61 4.51
N LYS A 140 5.91 27.02 3.29
CA LYS A 140 5.13 26.22 2.33
C LYS A 140 5.77 24.83 2.33
N ARG A 141 5.19 23.92 3.12
CA ARG A 141 5.40 22.48 2.91
C ARG A 141 4.69 22.18 1.61
N SER A 142 5.45 22.25 0.53
CA SER A 142 5.17 21.50 -0.68
C SER A 142 5.02 20.03 -0.28
N PHE A 143 3.77 19.58 -0.09
CA PHE A 143 3.40 18.18 0.02
C PHE A 143 3.50 17.54 -1.38
N ALA A 144 4.73 17.49 -1.89
CA ALA A 144 5.09 16.68 -3.03
C ALA A 144 6.06 15.62 -2.51
N GLN A 145 5.50 14.63 -1.81
CA GLN A 145 6.05 13.28 -1.81
C GLN A 145 5.00 12.47 -2.55
N ASP A 146 5.42 11.73 -3.58
CA ASP A 146 4.58 10.78 -4.30
C ASP A 146 3.88 9.87 -3.29
N ASP A 147 2.64 10.20 -2.95
CA ASP A 147 1.79 9.47 -2.01
C ASP A 147 1.39 8.17 -2.70
N LYS A 148 2.27 7.17 -2.62
CA LYS A 148 1.91 5.79 -2.93
C LYS A 148 0.78 5.41 -1.97
N ARG A 149 -0.45 5.53 -2.47
CA ARG A 149 -1.67 5.25 -1.71
C ARG A 149 -1.61 3.81 -1.22
N LEU A 150 -1.41 3.65 0.10
CA LEU A 150 -1.39 2.34 0.73
C LEU A 150 -2.81 1.77 0.78
N ILE A 151 -2.93 0.49 0.44
CA ILE A 151 -4.16 -0.29 0.44
C ILE A 151 -4.70 -0.38 1.86
N LEU A 152 -3.85 -0.69 2.85
CA LEU A 152 -4.24 -0.75 4.27
C LEU A 152 -4.85 0.57 4.73
N THR A 153 -4.14 1.69 4.48
CA THR A 153 -4.59 3.02 4.86
C THR A 153 -5.93 3.35 4.21
N THR A 154 -6.05 3.11 2.90
CA THR A 154 -7.26 3.41 2.13
C THR A 154 -8.45 2.59 2.61
N LYS A 155 -8.28 1.28 2.80
CA LYS A 155 -9.38 0.40 3.25
C LYS A 155 -9.82 0.75 4.67
N ILE A 156 -8.89 1.01 5.58
CA ILE A 156 -9.23 1.44 6.94
C ILE A 156 -9.97 2.78 6.92
N ASP A 157 -9.50 3.78 6.18
CA ASP A 157 -10.15 5.09 6.13
C ASP A 157 -11.56 5.04 5.55
N LEU A 158 -11.78 4.25 4.50
CA LEU A 158 -13.11 4.03 3.92
C LEU A 158 -14.07 3.43 4.95
N LEU A 159 -13.66 2.36 5.64
CA LEU A 159 -14.48 1.70 6.66
C LEU A 159 -14.75 2.62 7.87
N LEU A 160 -13.78 3.44 8.26
CA LEU A 160 -13.96 4.45 9.30
C LEU A 160 -14.96 5.53 8.88
N GLN A 161 -14.87 5.99 7.63
CA GLN A 161 -15.79 6.97 7.05
C GLN A 161 -17.22 6.43 6.98
N GLU A 162 -17.41 5.19 6.50
CA GLU A 162 -18.71 4.51 6.45
C GLU A 162 -19.36 4.38 7.83
N LYS A 163 -18.54 4.17 8.87
CA LYS A 163 -19.00 4.08 10.26
C LYS A 163 -19.11 5.45 10.96
N GLY A 164 -18.72 6.54 10.30
CA GLY A 164 -18.72 7.88 10.89
C GLY A 164 -17.77 8.05 12.08
N ILE A 165 -16.70 7.24 12.16
CA ILE A 165 -15.71 7.30 13.25
C ILE A 165 -14.36 7.78 12.74
N SER A 166 -13.62 8.52 13.57
CA SER A 166 -12.26 8.94 13.26
C SER A 166 -11.22 7.91 13.72
N ARG A 167 -9.99 7.98 13.17
CA ARG A 167 -8.85 7.19 13.70
C ARG A 167 -8.61 7.44 15.20
N THR A 168 -8.85 8.66 15.67
CA THR A 168 -8.79 9.01 17.10
C THR A 168 -9.83 8.24 17.89
N ALA A 169 -11.07 8.18 17.41
CA ALA A 169 -12.13 7.39 18.04
C ALA A 169 -11.79 5.89 18.03
N LEU A 170 -11.30 5.36 16.91
CA LEU A 170 -10.81 3.97 16.82
C LEU A 170 -9.76 3.68 17.90
N SER A 171 -8.72 4.52 18.02
CA SER A 171 -7.65 4.33 19.01
C SER A 171 -8.16 4.25 20.45
N LYS A 172 -9.17 5.06 20.78
CA LYS A 172 -9.83 5.04 22.10
C LYS A 172 -10.63 3.75 22.29
N GLN A 173 -11.40 3.32 21.28
CA GLN A 173 -12.22 2.10 21.37
C GLN A 173 -11.36 0.84 21.56
N ILE A 174 -10.21 0.75 20.89
CA ILE A 174 -9.30 -0.40 21.05
C ILE A 174 -8.33 -0.28 22.24
N ASN A 175 -8.43 0.83 22.99
CA ASN A 175 -7.53 1.21 24.08
C ASN A 175 -6.05 1.09 23.65
N TYR A 176 -5.66 1.89 22.66
CA TYR A 176 -4.30 1.90 22.10
C TYR A 176 -3.82 3.33 21.85
N SER A 177 -2.49 3.52 21.79
CA SER A 177 -1.90 4.82 21.50
C SER A 177 -2.28 5.28 20.09
N GLN A 178 -2.90 6.47 19.98
CA GLN A 178 -3.29 7.06 18.70
C GLN A 178 -2.09 7.22 17.75
N GLY A 179 -0.96 7.73 18.25
CA GLY A 179 0.24 7.96 17.44
C GLY A 179 0.75 6.65 16.82
N LYS A 180 0.94 5.62 17.65
CA LYS A 180 1.42 4.30 17.21
C LYS A 180 0.43 3.62 16.27
N LEU A 181 -0.86 3.69 16.57
CA LEU A 181 -1.88 3.15 15.69
C LEU A 181 -1.83 3.81 14.31
N ASN A 182 -1.68 5.14 14.28
CA ASN A 182 -1.59 5.87 13.04
C ASN A 182 -0.34 5.48 12.24
N GLU A 183 0.82 5.32 12.92
CA GLU A 183 2.06 4.84 12.30
C GLU A 183 1.92 3.44 11.70
N MET A 184 1.17 2.55 12.35
CA MET A 184 0.86 1.22 11.79
C MET A 184 -0.09 1.29 10.59
N ILE A 185 -1.14 2.12 10.64
CA ILE A 185 -2.12 2.26 9.55
C ILE A 185 -1.45 2.83 8.28
N ILE A 186 -0.51 3.75 8.43
CA ILE A 186 0.25 4.33 7.31
C ILE A 186 1.51 3.54 6.95
N GLY A 187 1.68 2.33 7.47
CA GLY A 187 2.77 1.42 7.09
C GLY A 187 4.17 1.82 7.56
N LYS A 188 4.30 2.78 8.49
CA LYS A 188 5.60 3.15 9.09
C LYS A 188 6.06 2.16 10.14
N GLU A 189 5.12 1.54 10.84
CA GLU A 189 5.39 0.47 11.81
C GLU A 189 4.63 -0.81 11.45
N PRO A 190 5.19 -2.00 11.74
CA PRO A 190 4.48 -3.26 11.56
C PRO A 190 3.28 -3.36 12.51
N MET A 191 2.13 -3.74 11.97
CA MET A 191 0.94 -3.97 12.79
C MET A 191 1.01 -5.32 13.51
N SER A 192 0.97 -5.31 14.84
CA SER A 192 1.02 -6.55 15.64
C SER A 192 -0.30 -7.35 15.56
N PRO A 193 -0.26 -8.69 15.75
CA PRO A 193 -1.48 -9.52 15.78
C PRO A 193 -2.52 -9.06 16.81
N LEU A 194 -2.08 -8.57 17.98
CA LEU A 194 -2.97 -8.03 19.02
C LEU A 194 -3.72 -6.77 18.56
N VAL A 195 -3.06 -5.92 17.76
CA VAL A 195 -3.70 -4.73 17.21
C VAL A 195 -4.70 -5.14 16.13
N ILE A 196 -4.34 -6.08 15.24
CA ILE A 196 -5.24 -6.63 14.22
C ILE A 196 -6.51 -7.21 14.87
N SER A 197 -6.36 -8.03 15.91
CA SER A 197 -7.50 -8.66 16.60
C SER A 197 -8.44 -7.66 17.28
N LYS A 198 -7.94 -6.47 17.63
CA LYS A 198 -8.75 -5.40 18.24
C LYS A 198 -9.43 -4.52 17.21
N ILE A 199 -8.78 -4.25 16.08
CA ILE A 199 -9.32 -3.39 15.01
C ILE A 199 -10.38 -4.12 14.20
N ALA A 200 -10.14 -5.39 13.85
CA ALA A 200 -11.04 -6.22 13.05
C ALA A 200 -12.52 -6.13 13.47
N PRO A 201 -12.90 -6.35 14.75
CA PRO A 201 -14.30 -6.27 15.17
C PRO A 201 -14.88 -4.85 15.11
N VAL A 202 -14.08 -3.80 15.32
CA VAL A 202 -14.56 -2.40 15.24
C VAL A 202 -14.88 -2.04 13.78
N LEU A 203 -14.04 -2.51 12.86
CA LEU A 203 -14.20 -2.31 11.43
C LEU A 203 -15.20 -3.29 10.79
N ASP A 204 -15.69 -4.28 11.52
CA ASP A 204 -16.59 -5.34 11.03
C ASP A 204 -16.01 -6.10 9.83
N VAL A 205 -14.72 -6.46 9.93
CA VAL A 205 -13.99 -7.24 8.95
C VAL A 205 -13.24 -8.38 9.62
N SER A 206 -12.81 -9.38 8.85
CA SER A 206 -12.00 -10.45 9.40
C SER A 206 -10.56 -9.98 9.68
N GLN A 207 -9.85 -10.70 10.55
CA GLN A 207 -8.41 -10.45 10.72
C GLN A 207 -7.62 -10.73 9.44
N ASP A 208 -8.11 -11.66 8.63
CA ASP A 208 -7.47 -12.07 7.38
C ASP A 208 -7.59 -11.00 6.30
N ASP A 209 -8.69 -10.24 6.27
CA ASP A 209 -8.82 -9.04 5.45
C ASP A 209 -7.70 -8.03 5.77
N ILE A 210 -7.51 -7.70 7.05
CA ILE A 210 -6.46 -6.75 7.47
C ILE A 210 -5.06 -7.29 7.12
N LYS A 211 -4.78 -8.58 7.40
CA LYS A 211 -3.51 -9.20 7.00
C LYS A 211 -3.29 -9.14 5.49
N SER A 212 -4.34 -9.37 4.71
CA SER A 212 -4.28 -9.33 3.26
C SER A 212 -3.93 -7.94 2.73
N TRP A 213 -4.46 -6.88 3.35
CA TRP A 213 -4.15 -5.49 2.96
C TRP A 213 -2.69 -5.14 3.29
N ILE A 214 -2.20 -5.57 4.46
CA ILE A 214 -0.78 -5.42 4.85
C ILE A 214 0.13 -6.14 3.83
N LEU A 215 -0.23 -7.35 3.41
CA LEU A 215 0.51 -8.10 2.40
C LEU A 215 0.49 -7.39 1.04
N ALA A 216 -0.66 -6.88 0.64
CA ALA A 216 -0.85 -6.17 -0.62
C ALA A 216 0.01 -4.90 -0.70
N ASP A 217 0.22 -4.20 0.41
CA ASP A 217 1.13 -3.05 0.46
C ASP A 217 2.60 -3.45 0.32
N LYS A 218 2.98 -4.58 0.92
CA LYS A 218 4.38 -5.01 1.02
C LYS A 218 4.93 -5.65 -0.26
N TYR A 219 4.14 -6.48 -0.95
CA TYR A 219 4.65 -7.31 -2.05
C TYR A 219 4.06 -6.92 -3.39
N SER A 220 4.82 -7.05 -4.47
CA SER A 220 4.32 -6.76 -5.83
C SER A 220 3.13 -7.67 -6.21
N LEU A 221 2.34 -7.27 -7.21
CA LEU A 221 1.24 -8.12 -7.69
C LEU A 221 1.78 -9.46 -8.22
N SER A 222 2.87 -9.44 -8.99
CA SER A 222 3.52 -10.64 -9.51
C SER A 222 3.97 -11.58 -8.39
N THR A 223 4.55 -11.07 -7.31
CA THR A 223 4.95 -11.87 -6.14
C THR A 223 3.74 -12.57 -5.50
N LEU A 224 2.61 -11.87 -5.35
CA LEU A 224 1.39 -12.44 -4.78
C LEU A 224 0.77 -13.50 -5.71
N GLU A 225 0.75 -13.24 -7.02
CA GLU A 225 0.26 -14.20 -8.02
C GLU A 225 1.13 -15.47 -8.06
N ASN A 226 2.45 -15.32 -7.99
CA ASN A 226 3.38 -16.45 -7.87
C ASN A 226 3.11 -17.26 -6.59
N ALA A 227 2.85 -16.59 -5.46
CA ALA A 227 2.48 -17.26 -4.21
C ALA A 227 1.19 -18.07 -4.38
N PHE A 228 0.16 -17.48 -5.00
CA PHE A 228 -1.12 -18.17 -5.24
C PHE A 228 -0.98 -19.38 -6.16
N ASN A 229 -0.20 -19.23 -7.24
CA ASN A 229 0.05 -20.31 -8.20
C ASN A 229 0.83 -21.48 -7.59
N SER A 230 1.51 -21.28 -6.46
CA SER A 230 2.31 -22.30 -5.80
C SER A 230 1.48 -23.33 -5.03
N PHE A 231 0.19 -23.05 -4.78
CA PHE A 231 -0.75 -24.01 -4.19
C PHE A 231 -1.32 -25.02 -5.20
N ASN A 232 -1.05 -24.81 -6.49
CA ASN A 232 -1.49 -25.69 -7.58
C ASN A 232 -0.31 -26.54 -8.08
#